data_AF-A0A1D1XYR4-F1
#
_entry.id   AF-A0A1D1XYR4-F1
#
_cell.length_a   1.000
_cell.length_b   1.000
_cell.length_c   1.000
_cell.angle_alpha   90.00
_cell.angle_beta   90.00
_cell.angle_gamma   90.00
#
_symmetry.space_group_name_H-M   'P 1'
#
loop_
_entity.id
_entity.type
_entity.pdbx_description
1 polymer ?
#
loop_
_entity_poly.entity_id
_entity_poly.type
_entity_poly.pdbx_seq_one_letter_code
_entity_poly.pdbx_strand_id
1 'polypeptide(L)'
;HVESVADEIELRRREILLYTNSDDGGEAGRRWRPVPFAHPSTLDTVVMEPDLKNRVRADLESFLKNKAYYHRLGRVWKRSYLLHGPPGTGKSSFVAAMAKFLCYDIYDLDLAR
;
A
#
# COMPACT_ATOMS: atom_id res chain seq x y z
N HIS A 1 -0.35 -25.39 6.16
CA HIS A 1 -1.03 -25.08 4.87
C HIS A 1 -2.44 -24.53 5.11
N VAL A 2 -3.25 -25.14 5.99
CA VAL A 2 -4.56 -24.58 6.39
C VAL A 2 -4.43 -23.24 7.13
N GLU A 3 -3.41 -23.10 8.00
CA GLU A 3 -3.15 -21.84 8.73
C GLU A 3 -2.85 -20.66 7.80
N SER A 4 -2.02 -20.83 6.76
CA SER A 4 -1.68 -19.69 5.87
C SER A 4 -2.86 -19.23 5.01
N VAL A 5 -3.79 -20.13 4.67
CA VAL A 5 -5.00 -19.77 3.93
C VAL A 5 -5.97 -19.01 4.84
N ALA A 6 -6.06 -19.39 6.12
CA ALA A 6 -6.85 -18.66 7.11
C ALA A 6 -6.30 -17.23 7.31
N ASP A 7 -4.98 -17.09 7.48
CA ASP A 7 -4.31 -15.78 7.60
C ASP A 7 -4.54 -14.89 6.37
N GLU A 8 -4.48 -15.46 5.15
CA GLU A 8 -4.78 -14.73 3.91
C GLU A 8 -6.24 -14.28 3.83
N ILE A 9 -7.18 -15.11 4.29
CA ILE A 9 -8.61 -14.78 4.31
C ILE A 9 -8.89 -13.68 5.33
N GLU A 10 -8.30 -13.75 6.53
CA GLU A 10 -8.45 -12.72 7.55
C GLU A 10 -7.85 -11.39 7.10
N LEU A 11 -6.67 -11.42 6.48
CA LEU A 11 -6.02 -10.24 5.93
C LEU A 11 -6.90 -9.56 4.86
N ARG A 12 -7.57 -10.34 4.01
CA ARG A 12 -8.49 -9.83 2.98
C ARG A 12 -9.79 -9.27 3.53
N ARG A 13 -10.21 -9.68 4.73
CA ARG A 13 -11.41 -9.16 5.41
C ARG A 13 -11.15 -7.91 6.22
N ARG A 14 -9.88 -7.56 6.43
CA ARG A 14 -9.46 -6.41 7.20
C ARG A 14 -9.79 -5.09 6.49
N GLU A 15 -10.32 -4.12 7.24
CA GLU A 15 -10.41 -2.73 6.78
C GLU A 15 -9.01 -2.09 6.73
N ILE A 16 -8.74 -1.39 5.63
CA ILE A 16 -7.50 -0.64 5.46
C ILE A 16 -7.62 0.68 6.21
N LEU A 17 -6.56 1.05 6.93
CA LEU A 17 -6.46 2.31 7.66
C LEU A 17 -5.54 3.29 6.93
N LEU A 18 -5.91 4.57 6.96
CA LEU A 18 -5.06 5.68 6.58
C LEU A 18 -4.55 6.35 7.86
N TYR A 19 -3.24 6.49 7.96
CA TYR A 19 -2.57 7.17 9.06
C TYR A 19 -2.04 8.50 8.58
N THR A 20 -2.44 9.59 9.23
CA THR A 20 -1.89 10.92 8.97
C THR A 20 -1.00 11.34 10.13
N ASN A 21 0.09 12.04 9.80
CA ASN A 21 0.98 12.63 10.80
C ASN A 21 0.32 13.90 11.35
N SER A 22 -0.25 13.82 12.55
CA SER A 22 -0.78 14.99 13.25
C SER A 22 0.27 15.56 14.19
N ASP A 23 0.65 16.81 13.97
CA ASP A 23 1.35 17.62 14.96
C ASP A 23 0.30 18.23 15.91
N ASP A 24 -0.15 17.43 16.86
CA ASP A 24 -0.91 17.96 17.99
C ASP A 24 0.16 18.46 18.97
N GLY A 25 0.37 19.78 19.04
CA GLY A 25 1.46 20.46 19.75
C GLY A 25 1.48 20.31 21.29
N GLY A 26 1.15 19.12 21.81
CA GLY A 26 1.38 18.70 23.18
C GLY A 26 2.67 17.92 23.34
N GLU A 27 3.14 17.78 24.57
CA GLU A 27 4.43 17.17 24.97
C GLU A 27 4.64 15.70 24.56
N ALA A 28 3.69 15.09 23.85
CA ALA A 28 3.69 13.69 23.43
C ALA A 28 3.88 13.47 21.91
N GLY A 29 4.70 14.28 21.24
CA GLY A 29 5.29 13.95 19.93
C GLY A 29 4.32 13.72 18.76
N ARG A 30 4.90 13.51 17.56
CA ARG A 30 4.14 13.20 16.33
C ARG A 30 3.40 11.87 16.48
N ARG A 31 2.08 11.91 16.62
CA ARG A 31 1.22 10.72 16.73
C ARG A 31 0.57 10.40 15.38
N TRP A 32 0.71 9.16 14.94
CA TRP A 32 -0.04 8.63 13.79
C TRP A 32 -1.51 8.46 14.16
N ARG A 33 -2.41 9.14 13.44
CA ARG A 33 -3.86 9.03 13.66
C ARG A 33 -4.50 8.12 12.61
N PRO A 34 -5.08 6.97 13.02
CA PRO A 34 -5.79 6.10 12.09
C PRO A 34 -7.17 6.67 11.74
N VAL A 35 -7.53 6.59 10.47
CA VAL A 35 -8.91 6.74 9.98
C VAL A 35 -9.23 5.59 9.02
N PRO A 36 -10.47 5.05 9.03
CA PRO A 36 -10.88 4.06 8.04
C PRO A 36 -10.69 4.58 6.61
N PHE A 37 -10.08 3.77 5.74
CA PHE A 37 -9.77 4.13 4.36
C PHE A 37 -10.62 3.34 3.38
N ALA A 38 -11.79 3.90 3.04
CA ALA A 38 -12.74 3.32 2.11
C ALA A 38 -12.71 4.02 0.74
N HIS A 39 -11.61 3.88 -0.01
CA HIS A 39 -11.49 4.45 -1.36
C HIS A 39 -12.03 3.48 -2.42
N PRO A 40 -12.76 3.87 -3.47
CA PRO A 40 -13.37 2.92 -4.42
C PRO A 40 -12.35 2.19 -5.33
N SER A 41 -11.22 2.82 -5.65
CA SER A 41 -10.27 2.28 -6.65
C SER A 41 -9.66 0.93 -6.31
N THR A 42 -9.64 0.04 -7.30
CA THR A 42 -8.90 -1.22 -7.37
C THR A 42 -7.93 -1.20 -8.56
N LEU A 43 -6.98 -2.15 -8.64
CA LEU A 43 -6.06 -2.24 -9.79
C LEU A 43 -6.79 -2.40 -11.13
N ASP A 44 -8.00 -2.96 -11.11
CA ASP A 44 -8.83 -3.11 -12.32
C ASP A 44 -9.40 -1.76 -12.77
N THR A 45 -9.92 -0.96 -11.82
CA THR A 45 -10.52 0.36 -12.10
C THR A 45 -9.52 1.46 -12.47
N VAL A 46 -8.24 1.31 -12.11
CA VAL A 46 -7.23 2.32 -12.43
C VAL A 46 -6.93 2.31 -13.93
N VAL A 47 -6.99 3.48 -14.56
CA VAL A 47 -6.72 3.63 -16.00
C VAL A 47 -5.22 3.74 -16.23
N MET A 48 -4.66 2.74 -16.92
CA MET A 48 -3.25 2.62 -17.30
C MET A 48 -3.16 1.82 -18.59
N GLU A 49 -2.05 1.98 -19.31
CA GLU A 49 -1.69 1.06 -20.40
C GLU A 49 -1.72 -0.40 -19.92
N PRO A 50 -2.39 -1.33 -20.62
CA PRO A 50 -2.57 -2.71 -20.16
C PRO A 50 -1.26 -3.41 -19.81
N ASP A 51 -0.23 -3.24 -20.62
CA ASP A 51 1.08 -3.85 -20.39
C ASP A 51 1.77 -3.29 -19.15
N LEU A 52 1.60 -1.99 -18.88
CA LEU A 52 2.11 -1.38 -17.66
C LEU A 52 1.34 -1.90 -16.43
N LYS A 53 0.01 -1.98 -16.51
CA LYS A 53 -0.84 -2.52 -15.44
C LYS A 53 -0.44 -3.96 -15.09
N ASN A 54 -0.22 -4.80 -16.11
CA ASN A 54 0.20 -6.19 -15.92
C ASN A 54 1.57 -6.31 -15.26
N ARG A 55 2.55 -5.51 -15.69
CA ARG A 55 3.89 -5.48 -15.08
C ARG A 55 3.84 -5.05 -13.62
N VAL A 56 3.07 -4.02 -13.30
CA VAL A 56 2.87 -3.56 -11.92
C VAL A 56 2.22 -4.65 -11.07
N ARG A 57 1.16 -5.29 -11.56
CA ARG A 57 0.49 -6.38 -10.84
C ARG A 57 1.45 -7.53 -10.54
N ALA A 58 2.17 -8.01 -11.56
CA ALA A 58 3.14 -9.09 -11.40
C ALA A 58 4.25 -8.73 -10.40
N ASP A 59 4.69 -7.48 -10.40
CA ASP A 59 5.68 -6.98 -9.44
C ASP A 59 5.16 -6.98 -7.99
N LEU A 60 3.92 -6.52 -7.77
CA LEU A 60 3.28 -6.54 -6.45
C LEU A 60 3.11 -7.97 -5.92
N GLU A 61 2.67 -8.90 -6.77
CA GLU A 61 2.55 -10.31 -6.41
C GLU A 61 3.90 -10.94 -6.08
N SER A 62 4.93 -10.62 -6.88
CA SER A 62 6.30 -11.06 -6.64
C SER A 62 6.84 -10.51 -5.33
N PHE A 63 6.58 -9.24 -5.02
CA PHE A 63 6.97 -8.63 -3.76
C PHE A 63 6.37 -9.36 -2.55
N LEU A 64 5.08 -9.69 -2.58
CA LEU A 64 4.41 -10.46 -1.52
C LEU A 64 5.04 -11.86 -1.32
N LYS A 65 5.25 -12.60 -2.41
CA LYS A 65 5.75 -13.99 -2.37
C LYS A 65 7.21 -14.09 -1.92
N ASN A 66 8.02 -13.06 -2.16
CA ASN A 66 9.46 -13.13 -1.99
C ASN A 66 9.98 -12.75 -0.60
N LYS A 67 9.11 -12.49 0.40
CA LYS A 67 9.54 -12.12 1.77
C LYS A 67 10.59 -13.09 2.36
N ALA A 68 10.32 -14.40 2.26
CA ALA A 68 11.24 -15.44 2.76
C ALA A 68 12.56 -15.50 1.96
N TYR A 69 12.51 -15.22 0.66
CA TYR A 69 13.69 -15.16 -0.20
C TYR A 69 14.61 -14.01 0.19
N TYR A 70 14.07 -12.81 0.43
CA TYR A 70 14.82 -11.65 0.91
C TYR A 70 15.49 -11.94 2.27
N HIS A 71 14.74 -12.52 3.20
CA HIS A 71 15.26 -12.89 4.52
C HIS A 71 16.43 -13.87 4.42
N ARG A 72 16.31 -14.92 3.59
CA ARG A 72 17.38 -15.91 3.39
C ARG A 72 18.66 -15.31 2.81
N LEU A 73 18.54 -14.28 1.97
CA LEU A 73 19.69 -13.58 1.38
C LEU A 73 20.26 -12.47 2.27
N GLY A 74 19.69 -12.24 3.47
CA GLY A 74 20.07 -11.12 4.33
C GLY A 74 19.77 -9.74 3.72
N ARG A 75 18.81 -9.66 2.79
CA ARG A 75 18.43 -8.41 2.12
C ARG A 75 17.17 -7.80 2.75
N VAL A 76 17.15 -6.47 2.83
CA VAL A 76 15.97 -5.73 3.30
C VAL A 76 14.80 -5.93 2.33
N TRP A 77 13.68 -6.42 2.85
CA TRP A 77 12.45 -6.58 2.08
C TRP A 77 11.72 -5.23 1.94
N LYS A 78 12.02 -4.50 0.87
CA LYS A 78 11.48 -3.17 0.58
C LYS A 78 11.20 -3.01 -0.91
N ARG A 79 10.10 -2.33 -1.25
CA ARG A 79 9.74 -1.91 -2.61
C ARG A 79 9.26 -0.46 -2.61
N SER A 80 9.69 0.32 -3.59
CA SER A 80 9.31 1.74 -3.76
C SER A 80 8.89 2.02 -5.19
N TYR A 81 7.85 2.84 -5.36
CA TYR A 81 7.35 3.27 -6.65
C TYR A 81 7.38 4.80 -6.72
N LEU A 82 7.78 5.34 -7.86
CA LEU A 82 7.71 6.77 -8.16
C LEU A 82 6.60 7.00 -9.19
N LEU A 83 5.58 7.77 -8.81
CA LEU A 83 4.46 8.13 -9.67
C LEU A 83 4.61 9.59 -10.07
N HIS A 84 4.79 9.84 -11.36
CA HIS A 84 4.95 11.20 -11.89
C HIS A 84 3.95 11.47 -13.02
N GLY A 85 3.58 12.74 -13.18
CA GLY A 85 2.65 13.19 -14.21
C GLY A 85 1.74 14.32 -13.73
N PRO A 86 0.97 14.94 -14.64
CA PRO A 86 0.09 16.08 -14.35
C PRO A 86 -0.85 15.84 -13.16
N PRO A 87 -1.27 16.88 -12.42
CA PRO A 87 -2.32 16.73 -11.40
C PRO A 87 -3.59 16.14 -12.02
N GLY A 88 -4.33 15.32 -11.25
CA GLY A 88 -5.56 14.68 -11.73
C GLY A 88 -5.40 13.38 -12.52
N THR A 89 -4.18 12.89 -12.78
CA THR A 89 -3.96 11.61 -13.52
C THR A 89 -4.13 10.33 -12.70
N GLY A 90 -4.83 10.40 -11.56
CA GLY A 90 -5.14 9.20 -10.76
C GLY A 90 -3.97 8.61 -9.95
N LYS A 91 -2.87 9.35 -9.73
CA LYS A 91 -1.72 8.89 -8.91
C LYS A 91 -2.13 8.42 -7.51
N SER A 92 -2.89 9.25 -6.77
CA SER A 92 -3.39 8.88 -5.43
C SER A 92 -4.40 7.73 -5.48
N SER A 93 -5.24 7.69 -6.52
CA SER A 93 -6.17 6.57 -6.74
C SER A 93 -5.44 5.25 -7.02
N PHE A 94 -4.28 5.30 -7.67
CA PHE A 94 -3.42 4.15 -7.85
C PHE A 94 -2.78 3.68 -6.54
N VAL A 95 -2.33 4.59 -5.67
CA VAL A 95 -1.87 4.25 -4.32
C VAL A 95 -2.97 3.53 -3.53
N ALA A 96 -4.21 4.03 -3.60
CA ALA A 96 -5.37 3.39 -2.98
C ALA A 96 -5.61 1.98 -3.51
N ALA A 97 -5.53 1.80 -4.83
CA ALA A 97 -5.67 0.50 -5.48
C ALA A 97 -4.57 -0.50 -5.08
N MET A 98 -3.32 -0.03 -4.95
CA MET A 98 -2.21 -0.85 -4.46
C MET A 98 -2.40 -1.27 -3.01
N ALA A 99 -2.79 -0.34 -2.14
CA ALA A 99 -3.04 -0.62 -0.72
C ALA A 99 -4.10 -1.72 -0.57
N LYS A 100 -5.19 -1.63 -1.35
CA LYS A 100 -6.22 -2.68 -1.44
C LYS A 100 -5.69 -4.01 -1.93
N PHE A 101 -4.91 -4.00 -3.00
CA PHE A 101 -4.35 -5.23 -3.56
C PHE A 101 -3.42 -5.95 -2.56
N LEU A 102 -2.62 -5.18 -1.81
CA LEU A 102 -1.68 -5.69 -0.82
C LEU A 102 -2.32 -5.95 0.56
N CYS A 103 -3.53 -5.44 0.80
CA CYS A 103 -4.18 -5.38 2.12
C CYS A 103 -3.33 -4.64 3.17
N TYR A 104 -2.68 -3.55 2.76
CA TYR A 104 -1.76 -2.76 3.59
C TYR A 104 -2.39 -1.42 3.97
N ASP A 105 -2.11 -0.99 5.19
CA ASP A 105 -2.46 0.36 5.64
C ASP A 105 -1.61 1.42 4.92
N ILE A 106 -2.17 2.62 4.78
CA ILE A 106 -1.52 3.77 4.15
C ILE A 106 -1.00 4.68 5.24
N TYR A 107 0.26 5.09 5.16
CA TYR A 107 0.84 6.13 5.99
C TYR A 107 1.11 7.34 5.11
N ASP A 108 0.32 8.39 5.29
CA ASP A 108 0.45 9.64 4.57
C ASP A 108 1.39 10.58 5.33
N LEU A 109 2.49 10.91 4.67
CA LEU A 109 3.55 11.75 5.21
C LEU A 109 3.72 12.97 4.32
N ASP A 110 3.30 14.11 4.84
CA ASP A 110 3.60 15.40 4.25
C ASP A 110 4.96 15.89 4.76
N LEU A 111 5.93 16.03 3.85
CA LEU A 111 7.28 16.50 4.16
C LEU A 111 7.40 18.03 4.13
N ALA A 112 6.36 18.74 3.68
CA ALA A 112 6.36 20.19 3.59
C ALA A 112 5.72 20.88 4.82
N ARG A 113 5.18 20.11 5.77
CA ARG A 113 4.64 20.59 7.05
C ARG A 113 5.71 20.80 8.11
#